data_AF-A0A6G0U3F2-F1
#
_entry.id   AF-A0A6G0U3F2-F1
#
_cell.length_a   1.000
_cell.length_b   1.000
_cell.length_c   1.000
_cell.angle_alpha   90.00
_cell.angle_beta   90.00
_cell.angle_gamma   90.00
#
_symmetry.space_group_name_H-M   'P 1'
#
loop_
_entity.id
_entity.type
_entity.pdbx_description
1 polymer ?
#
loop_
_entity_poly.entity_id
_entity_poly.type
_entity_poly.pdbx_seq_one_letter_code
_entity_poly.pdbx_strand_id
1 'polypeptide(L)'
;MFVIFILSFIETTNLQKFSNDFPSLVYLVRNNSYPVHSDYTTFLSRFKTYNSYPSTSCQNKYSLSESGLKYTGLNVFFCGLVLQKWSNDDIPWVEHAKWNPKCIFVLLCKGNEFIENVKNEYVKANHLTIKLHVNDHFITLSYTDLHRLKQLQCIDSHIVEKQKKLVSYQSTFDTIV
;
A
#
# COMPACT_ATOMS: atom_id res chain seq x y z
N MET A 1 -17.68 -20.77 9.80
CA MET A 1 -17.37 -19.79 10.87
C MET A 1 -17.00 -18.40 10.32
N PHE A 2 -16.15 -18.28 9.29
CA PHE A 2 -15.81 -16.99 8.65
C PHE A 2 -16.95 -16.32 7.86
N VAL A 3 -17.81 -17.10 7.18
CA VAL A 3 -19.00 -16.58 6.45
C VAL A 3 -20.00 -15.92 7.42
N ILE A 4 -20.12 -16.45 8.64
CA ILE A 4 -21.04 -15.93 9.67
C ILE A 4 -20.56 -14.57 10.19
N PHE A 5 -19.24 -14.38 10.35
CA PHE A 5 -18.69 -13.09 10.77
C PHE A 5 -18.84 -11.99 9.72
N ILE A 6 -18.76 -12.32 8.42
CA ILE A 6 -19.03 -11.35 7.36
C ILE A 6 -20.53 -10.99 7.33
N LEU A 7 -21.43 -11.95 7.50
CA LEU A 7 -22.87 -11.67 7.55
C LEU A 7 -23.28 -10.87 8.79
N SER A 8 -22.73 -11.18 9.97
CA SER A 8 -23.01 -10.41 11.19
C SER A 8 -22.40 -9.01 11.17
N PHE A 9 -21.26 -8.81 10.48
CA PHE A 9 -20.66 -7.49 10.29
C PHE A 9 -21.47 -6.64 9.28
N ILE A 10 -22.04 -7.28 8.25
CA ILE A 10 -22.96 -6.64 7.29
C ILE A 10 -24.21 -6.10 8.01
N GLU A 11 -24.76 -6.81 9.01
CA GLU A 11 -25.92 -6.34 9.80
C GLU A 11 -25.61 -5.11 10.67
N THR A 12 -24.35 -4.94 11.10
CA THR A 12 -23.95 -3.81 11.97
C THR A 12 -23.53 -2.55 11.24
N THR A 13 -23.31 -2.63 9.92
CA THR A 13 -22.93 -1.46 9.12
C THR A 13 -24.16 -0.91 8.42
N ASN A 14 -24.53 0.33 8.73
CA ASN A 14 -25.63 1.04 8.11
C ASN A 14 -25.25 1.35 6.65
N LEU A 15 -25.46 0.37 5.74
CA LEU A 15 -25.14 0.42 4.31
C LEU A 15 -26.06 1.38 3.52
N GLN A 16 -26.41 2.54 4.08
CA GLN A 16 -27.47 3.38 3.50
C GLN A 16 -27.07 4.29 2.35
N LYS A 17 -25.83 4.26 1.84
CA LYS A 17 -25.45 5.05 0.65
C LYS A 17 -24.38 4.34 -0.17
N PHE A 18 -24.78 3.45 -1.05
CA PHE A 18 -23.90 2.93 -2.11
C PHE A 18 -24.38 3.44 -3.46
N SER A 19 -23.48 4.06 -4.22
CA SER A 19 -23.75 4.54 -5.58
C SER A 19 -24.01 3.35 -6.51
N ASN A 20 -24.86 3.56 -7.51
CA ASN A 20 -25.40 2.52 -8.38
C ASN A 20 -24.41 1.99 -9.45
N ASP A 21 -23.15 2.44 -9.46
CA ASP A 21 -22.17 2.15 -10.53
C ASP A 21 -21.18 1.02 -10.19
N PHE A 22 -21.34 0.37 -9.04
CA PHE A 22 -20.60 -0.85 -8.71
C PHE A 22 -21.46 -2.07 -9.02
N PRO A 23 -20.93 -3.18 -9.59
CA PRO A 23 -21.60 -4.47 -9.46
C PRO A 23 -21.99 -4.61 -8.00
N SER A 24 -23.27 -4.88 -7.71
CA SER A 24 -23.81 -4.74 -6.35
C SER A 24 -22.80 -5.29 -5.35
N LEU A 25 -22.53 -4.61 -4.23
CA LEU A 25 -21.54 -5.10 -3.26
C LEU A 25 -21.76 -6.57 -2.94
N VAL A 26 -23.03 -6.96 -2.89
CA VAL A 26 -23.53 -8.32 -2.78
C VAL A 26 -22.95 -9.23 -3.87
N TYR A 27 -22.98 -8.85 -5.14
CA TYR A 27 -22.34 -9.58 -6.25
C TYR A 27 -20.83 -9.73 -6.07
N LEU A 28 -20.10 -8.67 -5.70
CA LEU A 28 -18.65 -8.77 -5.53
C LEU A 28 -18.26 -9.65 -4.34
N VAL A 29 -18.91 -9.44 -3.20
CA VAL A 29 -18.73 -10.28 -2.03
C VAL A 29 -19.05 -11.74 -2.35
N ARG A 30 -20.09 -12.02 -3.16
CA ARG A 30 -20.43 -13.40 -3.59
C ARG A 30 -19.39 -14.03 -4.51
N ASN A 31 -18.77 -13.27 -5.40
CA ASN A 31 -17.87 -13.83 -6.42
C ASN A 31 -16.38 -13.83 -6.03
N ASN A 32 -15.98 -13.05 -5.03
CA ASN A 32 -14.61 -13.01 -4.51
C ASN A 32 -14.61 -13.05 -2.98
N SER A 33 -15.28 -14.04 -2.41
CA SER A 33 -15.50 -14.14 -0.96
C SER A 33 -14.26 -14.53 -0.16
N TYR A 34 -13.21 -15.03 -0.83
CA TYR A 34 -12.11 -15.70 -0.16
C TYR A 34 -10.80 -14.94 -0.29
N PRO A 35 -10.07 -14.72 0.83
CA PRO A 35 -8.74 -14.17 0.77
C PRO A 35 -7.79 -15.10 0.00
N VAL A 36 -6.94 -14.51 -0.86
CA VAL A 36 -5.86 -15.22 -1.56
C VAL A 36 -4.89 -15.89 -0.58
N HIS A 37 -4.67 -15.30 0.59
CA HIS A 37 -3.82 -15.83 1.65
C HIS A 37 -4.59 -15.87 2.99
N SER A 38 -5.33 -16.96 3.21
CA SER A 38 -6.19 -17.18 4.38
C SER A 38 -5.46 -17.12 5.72
N ASP A 39 -4.20 -17.55 5.77
CA ASP A 39 -3.37 -17.57 6.99
C ASP A 39 -3.10 -16.17 7.54
N TYR A 40 -3.30 -15.13 6.72
CA TYR A 40 -2.99 -13.74 7.04
C TYR A 40 -4.24 -12.86 7.19
N THR A 41 -5.38 -13.48 7.46
CA THR A 41 -6.68 -12.81 7.67
C THR A 41 -6.68 -11.88 8.89
N THR A 42 -5.96 -12.24 9.95
CA THR A 42 -5.90 -11.42 11.18
C THR A 42 -4.82 -10.36 11.08
N PHE A 43 -5.05 -9.20 11.71
CA PHE A 43 -4.01 -8.17 11.83
C PHE A 43 -2.71 -8.72 12.41
N LEU A 44 -2.80 -9.48 13.52
CA LEU A 44 -1.62 -10.00 14.20
C LEU A 44 -0.80 -10.96 13.33
N SER A 45 -1.46 -11.82 12.54
CA SER A 45 -0.76 -12.71 11.60
C SER A 45 0.04 -11.95 10.55
N ARG A 46 -0.49 -10.83 10.05
CA ARG A 46 0.23 -9.93 9.12
C ARG A 46 1.35 -9.19 9.83
N PHE A 47 1.07 -8.60 10.98
CA PHE A 47 2.04 -7.83 11.75
C PHE A 47 3.28 -8.65 12.12
N LYS A 48 3.09 -9.92 12.49
CA LYS A 48 4.21 -10.86 12.78
C LYS A 48 5.17 -11.06 11.61
N THR A 49 4.73 -10.85 10.36
CA THR A 49 5.63 -10.95 9.20
C THR A 49 6.67 -9.83 9.14
N TYR A 50 6.46 -8.73 9.88
CA TYR A 50 7.35 -7.57 9.93
C TYR A 50 8.45 -7.69 11.00
N ASN A 51 8.73 -8.88 11.53
CA ASN A 51 9.80 -9.07 12.53
C ASN A 51 11.18 -8.68 11.99
N SER A 52 11.45 -8.94 10.71
CA SER A 52 12.69 -8.56 10.03
C SER A 52 12.58 -7.26 9.23
N TYR A 53 11.54 -6.46 9.47
CA TYR A 53 11.30 -5.23 8.74
C TYR A 53 12.32 -4.15 9.15
N PRO A 54 13.07 -3.55 8.20
CA PRO A 54 14.11 -2.58 8.53
C PRO A 54 13.54 -1.36 9.26
N SER A 55 14.22 -0.90 10.31
CA SER A 55 13.84 0.30 11.08
C SER A 55 13.94 1.59 10.26
N THR A 56 14.73 1.58 9.18
CA THR A 56 14.90 2.67 8.21
C THR A 56 13.85 2.68 7.10
N SER A 57 12.94 1.71 7.10
CA SER A 57 11.85 1.71 6.13
C SER A 57 10.96 2.92 6.35
N CYS A 58 10.64 3.63 5.26
CA CYS A 58 9.82 4.84 5.33
C CYS A 58 8.36 4.60 5.76
N GLN A 59 7.86 3.38 5.59
CA GLN A 59 6.49 3.05 5.91
C GLN A 59 6.34 2.37 7.27
N ASN A 60 5.32 2.77 8.02
CA ASN A 60 5.01 2.21 9.32
C ASN A 60 4.40 0.79 9.17
N LYS A 61 5.05 -0.22 9.77
CA LYS A 61 4.59 -1.62 9.72
C LYS A 61 3.18 -1.87 10.27
N TYR A 62 2.71 -1.06 11.23
CA TYR A 62 1.33 -1.13 11.73
C TYR A 62 0.35 -0.72 10.63
N SER A 63 0.58 0.44 10.00
CA SER A 63 -0.30 0.96 8.94
C SER A 63 -0.31 0.04 7.70
N LEU A 64 0.83 -0.54 7.34
CA LEU A 64 0.91 -1.59 6.31
C LEU A 64 0.09 -2.83 6.69
N SER A 65 0.20 -3.30 7.93
CA SER A 65 -0.55 -4.47 8.41
C SER A 65 -2.06 -4.20 8.49
N GLU A 66 -2.47 -2.99 8.90
CA GLU A 66 -3.89 -2.59 8.95
C GLU A 66 -4.51 -2.58 7.55
N SER A 67 -3.79 -2.05 6.55
CA SER A 67 -4.22 -2.01 5.15
C SER A 67 -4.19 -3.36 4.42
N GLY A 68 -3.86 -4.44 5.13
CA GLY A 68 -3.94 -5.82 4.64
C GLY A 68 -2.64 -6.37 4.07
N LEU A 69 -1.53 -5.63 4.16
CA LEU A 69 -0.24 -6.10 3.65
C LEU A 69 0.46 -7.03 4.63
N LYS A 70 1.16 -8.02 4.06
CA LYS A 70 2.17 -8.81 4.75
C LYS A 70 3.54 -8.54 4.14
N TYR A 71 4.58 -8.57 4.98
CA TYR A 71 5.95 -8.30 4.54
C TYR A 71 6.49 -9.41 3.63
N THR A 72 6.20 -10.68 3.94
CA THR A 72 6.62 -11.82 3.12
C THR A 72 5.93 -11.76 1.76
N GLY A 73 6.63 -11.26 0.74
CA GLY A 73 6.08 -11.06 -0.62
C GLY A 73 5.41 -9.71 -0.86
N LEU A 74 5.41 -8.80 0.13
CA LEU A 74 4.88 -7.42 0.03
C LEU A 74 3.49 -7.32 -0.61
N ASN A 75 2.63 -8.28 -0.29
CA ASN A 75 1.33 -8.43 -0.94
C ASN A 75 0.17 -8.34 0.05
N VAL A 76 -0.97 -7.93 -0.47
CA VAL A 76 -2.22 -7.87 0.28
C VAL A 76 -2.79 -9.27 0.44
N PHE A 77 -3.11 -9.67 1.67
CA PHE A 77 -3.61 -11.02 1.96
C PHE A 77 -4.89 -11.37 1.20
N PHE A 78 -5.78 -10.39 0.99
CA PHE A 78 -7.09 -10.64 0.41
C PHE A 78 -7.05 -10.73 -1.11
N CYS A 79 -6.48 -9.73 -1.78
CA CYS A 79 -6.52 -9.62 -3.23
C CYS A 79 -5.20 -9.96 -3.94
N GLY A 80 -4.14 -10.28 -3.19
CA GLY A 80 -2.83 -10.63 -3.75
C GLY A 80 -2.06 -9.45 -4.36
N LEU A 81 -2.59 -8.23 -4.33
CA LEU A 81 -1.93 -7.03 -4.86
C LEU A 81 -0.56 -6.85 -4.20
N VAL A 82 0.49 -6.74 -5.01
CA VAL A 82 1.85 -6.43 -4.55
C VAL A 82 2.04 -4.91 -4.58
N LEU A 83 2.44 -4.33 -3.46
CA LEU A 83 2.77 -2.90 -3.35
C LEU A 83 4.20 -2.76 -2.84
N GLN A 84 5.04 -2.15 -3.65
CA GLN A 84 6.48 -2.01 -3.43
C GLN A 84 6.93 -0.61 -3.78
N LYS A 85 8.16 -0.26 -3.37
CA LYS A 85 8.76 1.07 -3.59
C LYS A 85 7.90 2.18 -2.99
N TRP A 86 7.62 2.07 -1.71
CA TRP A 86 6.87 3.10 -0.98
C TRP A 86 7.68 4.40 -0.89
N SER A 87 6.98 5.54 -0.89
CA SER A 87 7.49 6.86 -0.50
C SER A 87 7.03 7.21 0.93
N ASN A 88 7.62 8.23 1.57
CA ASN A 88 7.20 8.68 2.92
C ASN A 88 5.75 9.19 2.96
N ASP A 89 5.30 9.83 1.87
CA ASP A 89 3.97 10.44 1.78
C ASP A 89 2.88 9.43 1.41
N ASP A 90 3.26 8.21 1.01
CA ASP A 90 2.31 7.20 0.58
C ASP A 90 1.48 6.71 1.76
N ILE A 91 0.15 6.71 1.60
CA ILE A 91 -0.78 6.19 2.60
C ILE A 91 -1.19 4.77 2.16
N PRO A 92 -0.93 3.72 2.96
CA PRO A 92 -1.15 2.34 2.53
C PRO A 92 -2.57 2.02 2.04
N TRP A 93 -3.59 2.57 2.69
CA TRP A 93 -4.98 2.42 2.25
C TRP A 93 -5.28 3.11 0.93
N VAL A 94 -4.66 4.28 0.68
CA VAL A 94 -4.84 5.04 -0.56
C VAL A 94 -4.17 4.31 -1.71
N GLU A 95 -2.92 3.87 -1.55
CA GLU A 95 -2.22 3.09 -2.57
C GLU A 95 -2.96 1.78 -2.88
N HIS A 96 -3.47 1.08 -1.87
CA HIS A 96 -4.26 -0.12 -2.06
C HIS A 96 -5.55 0.14 -2.89
N ALA A 97 -6.32 1.18 -2.56
CA ALA A 97 -7.52 1.56 -3.32
C ALA A 97 -7.20 2.05 -4.73
N LYS A 98 -6.11 2.81 -4.89
CA LYS A 98 -5.64 3.34 -6.17
C LYS A 98 -5.27 2.23 -7.15
N TRP A 99 -4.51 1.23 -6.69
CA TRP A 99 -4.03 0.14 -7.56
C TRP A 99 -5.00 -1.03 -7.70
N ASN A 100 -5.89 -1.25 -6.73
CA ASN A 100 -6.97 -2.24 -6.84
C ASN A 100 -8.29 -1.75 -6.20
N PRO A 101 -9.04 -0.85 -6.87
CA PRO A 101 -10.28 -0.29 -6.33
C PRO A 101 -11.41 -1.31 -6.18
N LYS A 102 -11.26 -2.53 -6.74
CA LYS A 102 -12.23 -3.62 -6.63
C LYS A 102 -11.94 -4.57 -5.47
N CYS A 103 -10.90 -4.29 -4.67
CA CYS A 103 -10.56 -5.12 -3.53
C CYS A 103 -11.68 -5.09 -2.47
N ILE A 104 -12.30 -6.24 -2.21
CA ILE A 104 -13.39 -6.35 -1.23
C ILE A 104 -12.90 -6.01 0.17
N PHE A 105 -11.66 -6.31 0.53
CA PHE A 105 -11.11 -5.91 1.82
C PHE A 105 -11.07 -4.38 1.99
N VAL A 106 -10.64 -3.64 0.96
CA VAL A 106 -10.69 -2.16 0.98
C VAL A 106 -12.12 -1.67 1.09
N LEU A 107 -13.01 -2.25 0.30
CA LEU A 107 -14.42 -1.89 0.28
C LEU A 107 -15.10 -2.09 1.63
N LEU A 108 -14.86 -3.23 2.29
CA LEU A 108 -15.40 -3.54 3.61
C LEU A 108 -14.82 -2.65 4.71
N CYS A 109 -13.53 -2.32 4.65
CA CYS A 109 -12.87 -1.53 5.70
C CYS A 109 -13.00 -0.02 5.53
N LYS A 110 -13.10 0.49 4.30
CA LYS A 110 -13.04 1.93 3.99
C LYS A 110 -14.30 2.47 3.30
N GLY A 111 -15.12 1.61 2.71
CA GLY A 111 -16.33 1.99 2.00
C GLY A 111 -16.08 2.47 0.56
N ASN A 112 -17.16 2.57 -0.21
CA ASN A 112 -17.10 2.93 -1.64
C ASN A 112 -16.75 4.41 -1.86
N GLU A 113 -17.26 5.31 -1.02
CA GLU A 113 -16.95 6.74 -1.11
C GLU A 113 -15.45 7.01 -1.03
N PHE A 114 -14.74 6.32 -0.13
CA PHE A 114 -13.28 6.39 -0.04
C PHE A 114 -12.61 5.98 -1.36
N ILE A 115 -13.06 4.87 -1.95
CA ILE A 115 -12.50 4.34 -3.21
C ILE A 115 -12.76 5.31 -4.36
N GLU A 116 -13.97 5.87 -4.46
CA GLU A 116 -14.33 6.85 -5.49
C GLU A 116 -13.48 8.13 -5.36
N ASN A 117 -13.30 8.63 -4.14
CA ASN A 117 -12.47 9.80 -3.87
C ASN A 117 -11.01 9.57 -4.30
N VAL A 118 -10.42 8.45 -3.89
CA VAL A 118 -9.04 8.08 -4.30
C VAL A 118 -8.91 7.97 -5.82
N LYS A 119 -9.88 7.32 -6.48
CA LYS A 119 -9.88 7.18 -7.94
C LYS A 119 -9.95 8.54 -8.63
N ASN A 120 -10.83 9.42 -8.16
CA ASN A 120 -11.01 10.75 -8.73
C ASN A 120 -9.76 11.62 -8.53
N GLU A 121 -9.14 11.58 -7.35
CA GLU A 121 -7.88 12.27 -7.07
C GLU A 121 -6.75 11.74 -7.95
N TYR A 122 -6.63 10.43 -8.10
CA TYR A 122 -5.61 9.81 -8.95
C TYR A 122 -5.76 10.20 -10.43
N VAL A 123 -6.99 10.18 -10.96
CA VAL A 123 -7.26 10.61 -12.34
C VAL A 123 -6.90 12.08 -12.52
N LYS A 124 -7.32 12.96 -11.60
CA LYS A 124 -6.97 14.39 -11.63
C LYS A 124 -5.45 14.58 -11.62
N ALA A 125 -4.75 13.88 -10.74
CA ALA A 125 -3.32 13.99 -10.61
C ALA A 125 -2.57 13.50 -11.86
N ASN A 126 -3.02 12.40 -12.49
CA ASN A 126 -2.43 11.89 -13.74
C ASN A 126 -2.47 12.89 -14.91
N HIS A 127 -3.43 13.80 -14.91
CA HIS A 127 -3.53 14.86 -15.92
C HIS A 127 -2.60 16.05 -15.65
N LEU A 128 -1.93 16.10 -14.50
CA LEU A 128 -0.98 17.16 -14.16
C LEU A 128 0.41 16.85 -14.74
N THR A 129 0.99 17.85 -15.40
CA THR A 129 2.37 17.81 -15.87
C THR A 129 3.15 19.01 -15.34
N ILE A 130 4.37 18.78 -14.85
CA ILE A 130 5.29 19.84 -14.45
C ILE A 130 6.32 20.01 -15.56
N LYS A 131 6.51 21.25 -16.04
CA LYS A 131 7.60 21.58 -16.97
C LYS A 131 8.79 22.10 -16.18
N LEU A 132 9.89 21.36 -16.21
CA LEU A 132 11.16 21.78 -15.65
C LEU A 132 12.03 22.35 -16.77
N HIS A 133 12.46 23.59 -16.61
CA HIS A 133 13.39 24.24 -17.54
C HIS A 133 14.83 23.97 -17.11
N VAL A 134 15.66 23.49 -18.04
CA VAL A 134 17.09 23.27 -17.87
C VAL A 134 17.79 23.93 -19.05
N ASN A 135 18.39 25.10 -18.81
CA ASN A 135 18.92 25.99 -19.85
C ASN A 135 17.81 26.34 -20.88
N ASP A 136 18.09 26.20 -22.19
CA ASP A 136 17.14 26.43 -23.29
C ASP A 136 16.22 25.24 -23.58
N HIS A 137 16.30 24.15 -22.80
CA HIS A 137 15.44 22.99 -22.92
C HIS A 137 14.41 22.91 -21.79
N PHE A 138 13.31 22.21 -22.04
CA PHE A 138 12.36 21.85 -20.99
C PHE A 138 12.06 20.36 -21.02
N ILE A 139 11.94 19.77 -19.83
CA ILE A 139 11.50 18.40 -19.60
C ILE A 139 10.10 18.48 -19.02
N THR A 140 9.16 17.75 -19.60
CA THR A 140 7.81 17.62 -19.03
C THR A 140 7.76 16.34 -18.19
N LEU A 141 7.55 16.49 -16.88
CA LEU A 141 7.34 15.39 -15.95
C LEU A 141 5.85 15.18 -15.75
N SER A 142 5.40 13.95 -15.99
CA SER A 142 4.05 13.51 -15.63
C SER A 142 3.96 13.23 -14.12
N TYR A 143 2.74 13.10 -13.61
CA TYR A 143 2.51 12.59 -12.27
C TYR A 143 3.18 11.23 -12.00
N THR A 144 3.22 10.34 -12.99
CA THR A 144 3.94 9.07 -12.85
C THR A 144 5.45 9.24 -12.71
N ASP A 145 6.04 10.26 -13.35
CA ASP A 145 7.47 10.56 -13.22
C ASP A 145 7.76 11.15 -11.84
N LEU A 146 6.90 12.04 -11.35
CA LEU A 146 6.98 12.59 -10.00
C LEU A 146 6.84 11.52 -8.92
N HIS A 147 5.89 10.59 -9.10
CA HIS A 147 5.72 9.45 -8.21
C HIS A 147 6.98 8.59 -8.17
N ARG A 148 7.59 8.29 -9.32
CA ARG A 148 8.86 7.52 -9.39
C ARG A 148 10.02 8.25 -8.73
N LEU A 149 10.13 9.56 -8.90
CA LEU A 149 11.15 10.37 -8.23
C LEU A 149 10.99 10.36 -6.71
N LYS A 150 9.75 10.42 -6.21
CA LYS A 150 9.44 10.29 -4.76
C LYS A 150 9.83 8.94 -4.16
N GLN A 151 9.88 7.87 -4.97
CA GLN A 151 10.30 6.54 -4.51
C GLN A 151 11.83 6.43 -4.31
N LEU A 152 12.62 7.31 -4.94
CA LEU A 152 14.08 7.31 -4.81
C LEU A 152 14.52 7.73 -3.39
N GLN A 153 13.79 8.62 -2.72
CA GLN A 153 14.13 9.08 -1.36
C GLN A 153 14.13 7.96 -0.29
N CYS A 154 13.25 6.95 -0.43
CA CYS A 154 13.28 5.80 0.47
C CYS A 154 14.41 4.82 0.15
N ILE A 155 14.86 4.75 -1.11
CA ILE A 155 15.99 3.93 -1.52
C ILE A 155 17.29 4.50 -0.95
N ASP A 156 17.46 5.83 -0.99
CA ASP A 156 18.62 6.51 -0.42
C ASP A 156 18.80 6.21 1.07
N SER A 157 17.70 6.22 1.84
CA SER A 157 17.71 5.88 3.27
C SER A 157 18.18 4.44 3.52
N HIS A 158 17.77 3.48 2.68
CA HIS A 158 18.18 2.08 2.76
C HIS A 158 19.64 1.87 2.34
N ILE A 159 20.11 2.58 1.31
CA ILE A 159 21.50 2.54 0.85
C ILE A 159 22.43 3.11 1.92
N VAL A 160 22.06 4.25 2.52
CA VAL A 160 22.83 4.89 3.59
C VAL A 160 23.00 3.97 4.80
N GLU A 161 21.98 3.21 5.20
CA GLU A 161 22.11 2.26 6.32
C GLU A 161 23.05 1.09 5.98
N LYS A 162 22.93 0.54 4.76
CA LYS A 162 23.84 -0.52 4.30
C LYS A 162 25.30 -0.03 4.29
N GLN A 163 25.53 1.20 3.85
CA GLN A 163 26.85 1.83 3.91
C GLN A 163 27.33 2.00 5.36
N LYS A 164 26.49 2.47 6.28
CA LYS A 164 26.85 2.56 7.72
C LYS A 164 27.25 1.22 8.32
N LYS A 165 26.50 0.14 8.00
CA LYS A 165 26.84 -1.22 8.44
C LYS A 165 28.17 -1.71 7.86
N LEU A 166 28.41 -1.49 6.57
CA LEU A 166 29.68 -1.80 5.92
C LEU A 166 30.85 -1.07 6.59
N VAL A 167 30.71 0.23 6.85
CA VAL A 167 31.74 1.02 7.55
C VAL A 167 31.97 0.53 8.98
N SER A 168 30.91 0.16 9.70
CA SER A 168 31.02 -0.43 11.05
C SER A 168 31.75 -1.77 11.03
N TYR A 169 31.49 -2.64 10.04
CA TYR A 169 32.19 -3.92 9.89
C TYR A 169 33.66 -3.73 9.55
N GLN A 170 33.97 -2.78 8.65
CA GLN A 170 35.34 -2.43 8.29
C GLN A 170 36.12 -1.93 9.51
N SER A 171 35.55 -0.98 10.27
CA SER A 171 36.18 -0.45 11.49
C SER A 171 36.40 -1.54 12.55
N THR A 172 35.50 -2.51 12.67
CA THR A 172 35.67 -3.64 13.59
C THR A 172 36.79 -4.56 13.14
N PHE A 173 36.89 -4.84 11.84
CA PHE A 173 37.96 -5.64 11.26
C PHE A 173 39.33 -4.97 11.48
N ASP A 174 39.43 -3.66 11.21
CA ASP A 174 40.66 -2.88 11.35
C ASP A 174 41.11 -2.72 12.82
N THR A 175 40.24 -2.97 13.80
CA THR A 175 40.58 -2.94 15.23
C THR A 175 41.11 -4.29 15.73
N ILE A 176 40.85 -5.37 15.00
CA ILE A 176 41.21 -6.76 15.37
C ILE A 176 42.52 -7.21 14.71
N VAL A 177 42.97 -6.51 13.65
CA VAL A 177 44.26 -6.72 12.95
C VAL A 177 45.29 -5.72 13.46
#